data_AF-A0A8T7JH42-F1
#
_entry.id   AF-A0A8T7JH42-F1
#
_cell.length_a   1.000
_cell.length_b   1.000
_cell.length_c   1.000
_cell.angle_alpha   90.00
_cell.angle_beta   90.00
_cell.angle_gamma   90.00
#
_symmetry.space_group_name_H-M   'P 1'
#
loop_
_entity.id
_entity.type
_entity.pdbx_description
1 polymer ?
#
loop_
_entity_poly.entity_id
_entity_poly.type
_entity_poly.pdbx_seq_one_letter_code
_entity_poly.pdbx_strand_id
1 'polypeptide(L)'
;MKQEAHTTGQIASAFNHAGIHREERVAVLVLDQIEFVQSFFGAFKAGVVPIALNTLLATPVYQDILLDSRAAAVIVSEELYDTLRLAIDASPFIRKVIVACDNTPQGCQSFDEFIGDAVPAEAIADLLADDKTYIYICGLRGMEQGVEQALSNILEGSGQSWSTLRETLREEGRYHVETF
;
A
#
# COMPACT_ATOMS: atom_id res chain seq x y z
N MET A 1 -11.67 1.48 -13.76
CA MET A 1 -10.22 1.21 -13.60
C MET A 1 -9.40 2.46 -13.24
N LYS A 2 -9.44 3.56 -13.99
CA LYS A 2 -8.62 4.77 -13.66
C LYS A 2 -8.95 5.39 -12.29
N GLN A 3 -10.24 5.46 -11.93
CA GLN A 3 -10.66 5.99 -10.62
C GLN A 3 -10.14 5.13 -9.45
N GLU A 4 -10.33 3.82 -9.50
CA GLU A 4 -9.81 2.90 -8.46
C GLU A 4 -8.29 2.93 -8.33
N ALA A 5 -7.57 3.05 -9.46
CA ALA A 5 -6.12 3.20 -9.45
C ALA A 5 -5.68 4.49 -8.73
N HIS A 6 -6.45 5.58 -8.86
CA HIS A 6 -6.21 6.82 -8.15
C HIS A 6 -6.47 6.65 -6.65
N THR A 7 -7.65 6.18 -6.25
CA THR A 7 -8.04 6.01 -4.84
C THR A 7 -7.10 5.07 -4.09
N THR A 8 -6.72 3.93 -4.69
CA THR A 8 -5.73 3.02 -4.08
C THR A 8 -4.36 3.67 -3.91
N GLY A 9 -3.98 4.64 -4.76
CA GLY A 9 -2.78 5.44 -4.57
C GLY A 9 -2.91 6.42 -3.41
N GLN A 10 -4.09 7.03 -3.22
CA GLN A 10 -4.36 7.91 -2.07
C GLN A 10 -4.28 7.13 -0.76
N ILE A 11 -4.86 5.93 -0.73
CA ILE A 11 -4.76 5.02 0.43
C ILE A 11 -3.30 4.65 0.72
N ALA A 12 -2.49 4.43 -0.32
CA ALA A 12 -1.07 4.15 -0.12
C ALA A 12 -0.36 5.30 0.61
N SER A 13 -0.64 6.55 0.21
CA SER A 13 -0.15 7.75 0.91
C SER A 13 -0.73 7.87 2.31
N ALA A 14 -2.02 7.55 2.50
CA ALA A 14 -2.69 7.58 3.80
C ALA A 14 -2.01 6.63 4.81
N PHE A 15 -1.60 5.42 4.38
CA PHE A 15 -0.82 4.51 5.23
C PHE A 15 0.48 5.17 5.71
N ASN A 16 1.22 5.83 4.82
CA ASN A 16 2.45 6.53 5.18
C ASN A 16 2.19 7.67 6.18
N HIS A 17 1.17 8.51 5.92
CA HIS A 17 0.78 9.59 6.83
C HIS A 17 0.32 9.08 8.20
N ALA A 18 -0.32 7.91 8.24
CA ALA A 18 -0.75 7.28 9.48
C ALA A 18 0.38 6.59 10.26
N GLY A 19 1.62 6.59 9.74
CA GLY A 19 2.78 5.93 10.34
C GLY A 19 2.69 4.40 10.26
N ILE A 20 2.05 3.88 9.21
CA ILE A 20 2.01 2.46 8.87
C ILE A 20 3.01 2.26 7.75
N HIS A 21 4.11 1.60 8.07
CA HIS A 21 5.28 1.52 7.23
C HIS A 21 5.28 0.26 6.37
N ARG A 22 6.16 0.26 5.36
CA ARG A 22 6.44 -0.93 4.54
C ARG A 22 6.70 -2.15 5.42
N GLU A 23 6.21 -3.30 4.99
CA GLU A 23 6.34 -4.61 5.65
C GLU A 23 5.53 -4.77 6.95
N GLU A 24 4.90 -3.71 7.46
CA GLU A 24 3.89 -3.84 8.51
C GLU A 24 2.60 -4.46 7.97
N ARG A 25 1.79 -5.01 8.88
CA ARG A 25 0.55 -5.71 8.53
C ARG A 25 -0.65 -4.81 8.82
N VAL A 26 -1.63 -4.82 7.93
CA VAL A 26 -2.95 -4.24 8.18
C VAL A 26 -3.99 -5.34 8.09
N ALA A 27 -4.79 -5.52 9.13
CA ALA A 27 -5.94 -6.43 9.06
C ALA A 27 -7.07 -5.73 8.33
N VAL A 28 -7.65 -6.39 7.33
CA VAL A 28 -8.75 -5.87 6.53
C VAL A 28 -9.94 -6.80 6.74
N LEU A 29 -10.93 -6.32 7.48
CA LEU A 29 -12.17 -7.02 7.80
C LEU A 29 -13.36 -6.14 7.39
N VAL A 30 -13.52 -5.99 6.08
CA VAL A 30 -14.57 -5.18 5.48
C VAL A 30 -15.57 -6.14 4.81
N LEU A 31 -16.86 -5.83 4.90
CA LEU A 31 -17.93 -6.54 4.19
C LEU A 31 -17.78 -6.37 2.67
N ASP A 32 -18.76 -6.86 1.89
CA ASP A 32 -18.77 -6.76 0.42
C ASP A 32 -18.96 -5.31 -0.07
N GLN A 33 -17.95 -4.47 0.17
CA GLN A 33 -17.91 -3.04 -0.07
C GLN A 33 -16.62 -2.64 -0.81
N ILE A 34 -16.59 -1.45 -1.40
CA ILE A 34 -15.48 -1.01 -2.26
C ILE A 34 -14.19 -0.77 -1.46
N GLU A 35 -14.35 -0.38 -0.19
CA GLU A 35 -13.31 -0.10 0.80
C GLU A 35 -12.41 -1.32 1.00
N PHE A 36 -12.94 -2.55 0.85
CA PHE A 36 -12.13 -3.77 0.89
C PHE A 36 -11.09 -3.76 -0.24
N VAL A 37 -11.54 -3.59 -1.48
CA VAL A 37 -10.69 -3.60 -2.69
C VAL A 37 -9.69 -2.45 -2.62
N GLN A 38 -10.16 -1.28 -2.23
CA GLN A 38 -9.36 -0.07 -2.13
C GLN A 38 -8.26 -0.19 -1.06
N SER A 39 -8.61 -0.71 0.12
CA SER A 39 -7.66 -0.98 1.21
C SER A 39 -6.64 -2.04 0.82
N PHE A 40 -7.10 -3.15 0.24
CA PHE A 40 -6.27 -4.29 -0.10
C PHE A 40 -5.20 -3.93 -1.14
N PHE A 41 -5.59 -3.27 -2.23
CA PHE A 41 -4.64 -2.84 -3.25
C PHE A 41 -3.85 -1.58 -2.84
N GLY A 42 -4.43 -0.68 -2.05
CA GLY A 42 -3.71 0.45 -1.48
C GLY A 42 -2.59 0.03 -0.53
N ALA A 43 -2.81 -1.03 0.26
CA ALA A 43 -1.79 -1.62 1.12
C ALA A 43 -0.60 -2.14 0.29
N PHE A 44 -0.87 -2.90 -0.78
CA PHE A 44 0.21 -3.36 -1.67
C PHE A 44 1.00 -2.21 -2.28
N LYS A 45 0.33 -1.13 -2.71
CA LYS A 45 1.00 0.06 -3.24
C LYS A 45 1.88 0.75 -2.19
N ALA A 46 1.45 0.76 -0.92
CA ALA A 46 2.27 1.27 0.19
C ALA A 46 3.41 0.32 0.59
N GLY A 47 3.45 -0.92 0.08
CA GLY A 47 4.33 -1.97 0.60
C GLY A 47 3.91 -2.50 1.98
N VAL A 48 2.68 -2.22 2.39
CA VAL A 48 2.04 -2.77 3.59
C VAL A 48 1.44 -4.14 3.23
N VAL A 49 1.45 -5.08 4.17
CA VAL A 49 0.94 -6.44 3.97
C VAL A 49 -0.53 -6.51 4.40
N PRO A 50 -1.50 -6.58 3.47
CA PRO A 50 -2.90 -6.74 3.83
C PRO A 50 -3.18 -8.17 4.30
N ILE A 51 -3.89 -8.29 5.42
CA ILE A 51 -4.41 -9.55 5.93
C ILE A 51 -5.93 -9.51 5.75
N ALA A 52 -6.41 -10.07 4.65
CA ALA A 52 -7.84 -10.20 4.40
C ALA A 52 -8.42 -11.26 5.35
N LEU A 53 -9.27 -10.82 6.29
CA LEU A 53 -9.89 -11.69 7.27
C LEU A 53 -11.29 -12.11 6.78
N ASN A 54 -11.66 -13.35 7.09
CA ASN A 54 -13.02 -13.84 6.85
C ASN A 54 -13.96 -13.19 7.86
N THR A 55 -15.04 -12.57 7.39
CA THR A 55 -16.04 -11.82 8.19
C THR A 55 -16.97 -12.71 9.02
N LEU A 56 -16.92 -14.03 8.85
CA LEU A 56 -17.76 -15.02 9.53
C LEU A 56 -17.05 -15.79 10.66
N LEU A 57 -15.87 -15.36 11.08
CA LEU A 57 -15.14 -16.03 12.17
C LEU A 57 -15.71 -15.67 13.55
N ALA A 58 -15.50 -16.56 14.50
CA ALA A 58 -15.82 -16.30 15.90
C ALA A 58 -14.82 -15.32 16.53
N THR A 59 -15.27 -14.45 17.44
CA THR A 59 -14.44 -13.41 18.08
C THR A 59 -13.08 -13.88 18.61
N PRO A 60 -12.97 -15.02 19.32
CA PRO A 60 -11.67 -15.49 19.82
C PRO A 60 -10.65 -15.74 18.70
N VAL A 61 -11.13 -16.18 17.53
CA VAL A 61 -10.27 -16.43 16.36
C VAL A 61 -9.70 -15.13 15.80
N TYR A 62 -10.48 -14.03 15.79
CA TYR A 62 -9.96 -12.73 15.40
C TYR A 62 -8.84 -12.27 16.35
N GLN A 63 -9.01 -12.47 17.65
CA GLN A 63 -7.98 -12.11 18.64
C GLN A 63 -6.67 -12.86 18.38
N ASP A 64 -6.74 -14.17 18.16
CA ASP A 64 -5.56 -14.99 17.86
C ASP A 64 -4.84 -14.49 16.61
N ILE A 65 -5.60 -14.20 15.54
CA ILE A 65 -5.03 -13.70 14.28
C ILE A 65 -4.40 -12.32 14.46
N LEU A 66 -5.05 -11.38 15.13
CA LEU A 66 -4.53 -10.03 15.34
C LEU A 66 -3.25 -10.02 16.17
N LEU A 67 -3.16 -10.88 17.18
CA LEU A 67 -1.96 -11.05 18.00
C LEU A 67 -0.81 -11.72 17.24
N ASP A 68 -1.09 -12.82 16.55
CA ASP A 68 -0.07 -13.58 15.79
C ASP A 68 0.50 -12.76 14.63
N SER A 69 -0.38 -12.09 13.89
CA SER A 69 0.00 -11.29 12.73
C SER A 69 0.75 -10.01 13.06
N ARG A 70 0.62 -9.52 14.30
CA ARG A 70 1.13 -8.22 14.74
C ARG A 70 0.67 -7.08 13.83
N ALA A 71 -0.61 -7.11 13.47
CA ALA A 71 -1.22 -6.04 12.69
C ALA A 71 -0.99 -4.69 13.37
N ALA A 72 -0.41 -3.74 12.62
CA ALA A 72 -0.18 -2.37 13.06
C ALA A 72 -1.47 -1.53 12.99
N ALA A 73 -2.40 -1.93 12.14
CA ALA A 73 -3.69 -1.27 11.97
C ALA A 73 -4.79 -2.27 11.59
N VAL A 74 -6.03 -1.86 11.81
CA VAL A 74 -7.23 -2.60 11.40
C VAL A 74 -8.13 -1.66 10.59
N ILE A 75 -8.63 -2.16 9.46
CA ILE A 75 -9.69 -1.54 8.66
C ILE A 75 -10.90 -2.46 8.75
N VAL A 76 -12.03 -1.94 9.24
CA VAL A 76 -13.21 -2.75 9.57
C VAL A 76 -14.52 -2.05 9.18
N SER A 77 -15.51 -2.79 8.70
CA SER A 77 -16.86 -2.23 8.49
C SER A 77 -17.54 -1.91 9.82
N GLU A 78 -18.36 -0.86 9.88
CA GLU A 78 -19.09 -0.42 11.08
C GLU A 78 -19.80 -1.58 11.79
N GLU A 79 -20.46 -2.44 11.02
CA GLU A 79 -21.27 -3.56 11.52
C GLU A 79 -20.45 -4.64 12.24
N LEU A 80 -19.15 -4.72 11.96
CA LEU A 80 -18.23 -5.70 12.54
C LEU A 80 -17.37 -5.12 13.67
N TYR A 81 -17.35 -3.79 13.82
CA TYR A 81 -16.46 -3.12 14.77
C TYR A 81 -16.70 -3.57 16.22
N ASP A 82 -17.95 -3.61 16.68
CA ASP A 82 -18.29 -4.01 18.06
C ASP A 82 -17.87 -5.46 18.37
N THR A 83 -17.90 -6.33 17.36
CA THR A 83 -17.47 -7.73 17.50
C THR A 83 -15.95 -7.83 17.68
N LEU A 84 -15.18 -6.92 17.07
CA LEU A 84 -13.72 -6.92 17.11
C LEU A 84 -13.11 -6.04 18.19
N ARG A 85 -13.88 -5.10 18.77
CA ARG A 85 -13.34 -4.09 19.69
C ARG A 85 -12.49 -4.69 20.81
N LEU A 86 -12.95 -5.77 21.44
CA LEU A 86 -12.18 -6.44 22.51
C LEU A 86 -10.88 -7.08 22.01
N ALA A 87 -10.90 -7.65 20.80
CA ALA A 87 -9.71 -8.25 20.18
C ALA A 87 -8.69 -7.17 19.75
N ILE A 88 -9.19 -6.01 19.30
CA ILE A 88 -8.39 -4.83 18.98
C ILE A 88 -7.74 -4.28 20.26
N ASP A 89 -8.53 -4.04 21.31
CA ASP A 89 -8.07 -3.50 22.60
C ASP A 89 -7.03 -4.40 23.29
N ALA A 90 -7.09 -5.71 23.04
CA ALA A 90 -6.15 -6.68 23.60
C ALA A 90 -4.80 -6.74 22.87
N SER A 91 -4.69 -6.16 21.66
CA SER A 91 -3.47 -6.22 20.86
C SER A 91 -2.53 -5.05 21.17
N PRO A 92 -1.28 -5.29 21.61
CA PRO A 92 -0.31 -4.22 21.85
C PRO A 92 0.28 -3.63 20.56
N PHE A 93 -0.02 -4.22 19.39
CA PHE A 93 0.57 -3.84 18.10
C PHE A 93 -0.29 -2.87 17.31
N ILE A 94 -1.61 -2.85 17.55
CA ILE A 94 -2.55 -2.02 16.80
C ILE A 94 -2.42 -0.57 17.28
N ARG A 95 -2.04 0.31 16.35
CA ARG A 95 -1.89 1.76 16.58
C ARG A 95 -3.00 2.57 15.95
N LYS A 96 -3.71 2.00 14.97
CA LYS A 96 -4.76 2.67 14.19
C LYS A 96 -5.94 1.75 13.95
N VAL A 97 -7.14 2.28 14.16
CA VAL A 97 -8.41 1.60 13.86
C VAL A 97 -9.19 2.49 12.91
N ILE A 98 -9.37 2.01 11.69
CA ILE A 98 -10.09 2.69 10.62
C ILE A 98 -11.41 1.97 10.44
N VAL A 99 -12.51 2.73 10.50
CA VAL A 99 -13.86 2.18 10.37
C VAL A 99 -14.51 2.70 9.09
N ALA A 100 -14.98 1.80 8.23
CA ALA A 100 -15.84 2.17 7.11
C ALA A 100 -17.25 2.42 7.66
N CYS A 101 -17.54 3.69 7.96
CA CYS A 101 -18.76 4.15 8.63
C CYS A 101 -19.09 5.60 8.24
N ASP A 102 -20.36 5.97 8.38
CA ASP A 102 -20.79 7.38 8.30
C ASP A 102 -20.55 8.13 9.64
N ASN A 103 -20.61 7.42 10.77
CA ASN A 103 -20.44 7.99 12.11
C ASN A 103 -19.25 7.36 12.83
N THR A 104 -18.15 8.10 12.95
CA THR A 104 -16.89 7.58 13.54
C THR A 104 -17.04 7.21 15.02
N PRO A 105 -16.75 5.95 15.41
CA PRO A 105 -16.68 5.57 16.83
C PRO A 105 -15.57 6.32 17.58
N GLN A 106 -15.76 6.54 18.89
CA GLN A 106 -14.76 7.23 19.71
C GLN A 106 -13.42 6.48 19.73
N GLY A 107 -12.33 7.19 19.44
CA GLY A 107 -10.98 6.62 19.39
C GLY A 107 -10.61 5.96 18.05
N CYS A 108 -11.55 5.92 17.10
CA CYS A 108 -11.33 5.47 15.73
C CYS A 108 -11.20 6.65 14.77
N GLN A 109 -10.87 6.32 13.53
CA GLN A 109 -10.90 7.23 12.37
C GLN A 109 -11.86 6.65 11.33
N SER A 110 -12.66 7.46 10.64
CA SER A 110 -13.45 6.94 9.52
C SER A 110 -12.56 6.63 8.31
N PHE A 111 -13.05 5.82 7.38
CA PHE A 111 -12.34 5.51 6.14
C PHE A 111 -12.06 6.77 5.31
N ASP A 112 -13.03 7.68 5.22
CA ASP A 112 -12.89 8.95 4.52
C ASP A 112 -11.90 9.88 5.22
N GLU A 113 -11.92 9.97 6.56
CA GLU A 113 -10.91 10.72 7.32
C GLU A 113 -9.52 10.13 7.16
N PHE A 114 -9.40 8.81 7.02
CA PHE A 114 -8.14 8.11 6.79
C PHE A 114 -7.54 8.47 5.45
N ILE A 115 -8.35 8.49 4.38
CA ILE A 115 -7.92 8.96 3.07
C ILE A 115 -7.61 10.47 3.10
N GLY A 116 -8.53 11.26 3.66
CA GLY A 116 -8.42 12.72 3.78
C GLY A 116 -8.03 13.39 2.46
N ASP A 117 -7.11 14.35 2.55
CA ASP A 117 -6.52 15.04 1.38
C ASP A 117 -5.27 14.31 0.84
N ALA A 118 -5.11 13.01 1.12
CA ALA A 118 -3.96 12.26 0.62
C ALA A 118 -3.96 12.27 -0.91
N VAL A 119 -2.89 12.84 -1.46
CA VAL A 119 -2.61 12.77 -2.89
C VAL A 119 -2.00 11.39 -3.17
N PRO A 120 -2.34 10.72 -4.29
CA PRO A 120 -1.68 9.46 -4.62
C PRO A 120 -0.17 9.61 -4.56
N ALA A 121 0.52 8.62 -3.99
CA ALA A 121 1.97 8.59 -3.98
C ALA A 121 2.49 8.77 -5.41
N GLU A 122 3.64 9.43 -5.55
CA GLU A 122 4.27 9.70 -6.86
C GLU A 122 4.21 8.45 -7.73
N ALA A 123 3.77 8.62 -8.97
CA ALA A 123 3.75 7.50 -9.90
C ALA A 123 5.20 7.00 -10.03
N ILE A 124 5.40 5.70 -10.21
CA ILE A 124 6.76 5.17 -10.43
C ILE A 124 7.42 5.90 -11.61
N ALA A 125 6.65 6.39 -12.59
CA ALA A 125 7.13 7.26 -13.65
C ALA A 125 7.75 8.58 -13.15
N ASP A 126 7.13 9.23 -12.16
CA ASP A 126 7.64 10.47 -11.56
C ASP A 126 8.93 10.20 -10.78
N LEU A 127 8.96 9.11 -9.99
CA LEU A 127 10.16 8.67 -9.30
C LEU A 127 11.31 8.38 -10.28
N LEU A 128 11.03 7.73 -11.41
CA LEU A 128 12.05 7.48 -12.43
C LEU A 128 12.64 8.79 -13.00
N ALA A 129 11.82 9.84 -13.10
CA ALA A 129 12.24 11.15 -13.59
C ALA A 129 12.96 12.01 -12.54
N ASP A 130 12.88 11.67 -11.25
CA ASP A 130 13.51 12.41 -10.16
C ASP A 130 15.05 12.37 -10.25
N ASP A 131 15.70 13.50 -9.97
CA ASP A 131 17.16 13.66 -10.05
C ASP A 131 17.93 12.89 -8.95
N LYS A 132 17.23 12.45 -7.90
CA LYS A 132 17.74 11.64 -6.78
C LYS A 132 17.52 10.15 -6.99
N THR A 133 16.93 9.73 -8.10
CA THR A 133 16.74 8.29 -8.38
C THR A 133 18.01 7.66 -8.91
N TYR A 134 18.38 6.52 -8.31
CA TYR A 134 19.48 5.66 -8.72
C TYR A 134 18.96 4.23 -8.93
N ILE A 135 19.44 3.57 -9.97
CA ILE A 135 19.05 2.22 -10.35
C ILE A 135 20.30 1.36 -10.50
N TYR A 136 20.31 0.25 -9.77
CA TYR A 136 21.36 -0.75 -9.79
C TYR A 136 20.76 -2.10 -10.19
N ILE A 137 21.26 -2.68 -11.28
CA ILE A 137 20.85 -4.00 -11.77
C ILE A 137 22.04 -4.94 -11.63
N CYS A 138 21.87 -5.99 -10.84
CA CYS A 138 22.83 -7.07 -10.67
C CYS A 138 22.14 -8.41 -10.94
N GLY A 139 22.76 -9.29 -11.73
CA GLY A 139 22.16 -10.60 -12.01
C GLY A 139 22.76 -11.35 -13.19
N LEU A 140 22.03 -12.38 -13.63
CA LEU A 140 22.40 -13.19 -14.79
C LEU A 140 22.32 -12.33 -16.06
N ARG A 141 23.28 -12.51 -16.98
CA ARG A 141 23.23 -11.90 -18.32
C ARG A 141 21.87 -12.14 -19.00
N GLY A 142 21.22 -11.06 -19.42
CA GLY A 142 19.92 -11.05 -20.08
C GLY A 142 18.76 -10.64 -19.16
N MET A 143 18.95 -10.65 -17.83
CA MET A 143 17.91 -10.19 -16.89
C MET A 143 17.63 -8.69 -17.02
N GLU A 144 18.63 -7.91 -17.40
CA GLU A 144 18.50 -6.46 -17.60
C GLU A 144 17.41 -6.11 -18.62
N GLN A 145 17.19 -6.96 -19.63
CA GLN A 145 16.17 -6.73 -20.65
C GLN A 145 14.75 -6.76 -20.06
N GLY A 146 14.50 -7.69 -19.14
CA GLY A 146 13.20 -7.78 -18.45
C GLY A 146 12.95 -6.58 -17.55
N VAL A 147 13.99 -6.11 -16.85
CA VAL A 147 13.92 -4.90 -16.03
C VAL A 147 13.68 -3.67 -16.90
N GLU A 148 14.44 -3.50 -17.98
CA GLU A 148 14.29 -2.38 -18.92
C GLU A 148 12.92 -2.37 -19.59
N GLN A 149 12.36 -3.54 -19.90
CA GLN A 149 11.00 -3.64 -20.43
C GLN A 149 9.97 -3.20 -19.38
N ALA A 150 10.11 -3.60 -18.13
CA ALA A 150 9.21 -3.18 -17.06
C ALA A 150 9.26 -1.65 -16.86
N LEU A 151 10.45 -1.07 -16.85
CA LEU A 151 10.65 0.39 -16.74
C LEU A 151 10.08 1.13 -17.94
N SER A 152 10.21 0.58 -19.15
CA SER A 152 9.57 1.10 -20.36
C SER A 152 8.05 1.11 -20.23
N ASN A 153 7.45 0.01 -19.78
CA ASN A 153 6.01 -0.12 -19.60
C ASN A 153 5.49 0.88 -18.54
N ILE A 154 6.25 1.14 -17.48
CA ILE A 154 5.89 2.12 -16.44
C ILE A 154 5.81 3.53 -17.03
N LEU A 155 6.69 3.88 -17.97
CA LEU A 155 6.70 5.19 -18.62
C LEU A 155 5.67 5.31 -19.75
N GLU A 156 4.97 4.23 -20.13
CA GLU A 156 3.90 4.31 -21.12
C GLU A 156 2.81 5.29 -20.67
N GLY A 157 2.55 6.30 -21.51
CA GLY A 157 1.57 7.35 -21.22
C GLY A 157 2.06 8.49 -20.33
N SER A 158 3.30 8.43 -19.81
CA SER A 158 3.94 9.56 -19.10
C SER A 158 4.48 10.66 -20.04
N GLY A 159 4.53 10.38 -21.34
CA GLY A 159 5.17 11.25 -22.34
C GLY A 159 6.71 11.17 -22.34
N GLN A 160 7.30 10.37 -21.46
CA GLN A 160 8.74 10.12 -21.41
C GLN A 160 9.09 8.77 -22.06
N SER A 161 10.31 8.66 -22.60
CA SER A 161 10.86 7.41 -23.12
C SER A 161 11.91 6.86 -22.16
N TRP A 162 11.79 5.58 -21.80
CA TRP A 162 12.82 4.90 -21.00
C TRP A 162 14.19 4.94 -21.68
N SER A 163 14.26 4.83 -23.01
CA SER A 163 15.53 4.85 -23.73
C SER A 163 16.30 6.15 -23.49
N THR A 164 15.61 7.29 -23.54
CA THR A 164 16.17 8.62 -23.32
C THR A 164 16.49 8.84 -21.85
N LEU A 165 15.57 8.49 -20.94
CA LEU A 165 15.79 8.64 -19.51
C LEU A 165 16.99 7.80 -19.02
N ARG A 166 17.13 6.57 -19.51
CA ARG A 166 18.27 5.70 -19.19
C ARG A 166 19.59 6.29 -19.65
N GLU A 167 19.62 6.94 -20.82
CA GLU A 167 20.84 7.62 -21.29
C GLU A 167 21.23 8.75 -20.33
N THR A 168 20.28 9.60 -19.94
CA THR A 168 20.50 10.64 -18.92
C THR A 168 20.99 10.05 -17.60
N LEU A 169 20.29 9.04 -17.07
CA LEU A 169 20.67 8.37 -15.81
C LEU A 169 22.07 7.77 -15.90
N ARG A 170 22.46 7.21 -17.04
CA ARG A 170 23.80 6.64 -17.24
C ARG A 170 24.87 7.73 -17.31
N GLU A 171 24.63 8.82 -18.04
CA GLU A 171 25.55 9.94 -18.16
C GLU A 171 25.81 10.61 -16.81
N GLU A 172 24.79 10.69 -15.96
CA GLU A 172 24.87 11.25 -14.61
C GLU A 172 25.38 10.24 -13.55
N GLY A 173 25.71 9.01 -13.95
CA GLY A 173 26.22 7.98 -13.04
C GLY A 173 25.16 7.44 -12.06
N ARG A 174 23.89 7.49 -12.44
CA ARG A 174 22.72 7.04 -11.67
C ARG A 174 22.13 5.71 -12.14
N TYR A 175 22.58 5.17 -13.27
CA TYR A 175 22.18 3.85 -13.79
C TYR A 175 23.39 2.93 -13.92
N HIS A 176 23.38 1.80 -13.19
CA HIS A 176 24.47 0.83 -13.16
C HIS A 176 23.94 -0.56 -13.45
N VAL A 177 24.60 -1.27 -14.37
CA VAL A 177 24.27 -2.65 -14.73
C VAL A 177 25.53 -3.49 -14.65
N GLU A 178 25.52 -4.48 -13.77
CA GLU A 178 26.58 -5.48 -13.63
C GLU A 178 25.95 -6.87 -13.77
N THR A 179 26.15 -7.51 -14.92
CA THR A 179 25.64 -8.85 -15.17
C THR A 179 26.76 -9.83 -15.49
N PHE A 180 26.59 -11.06 -15.01
CA PHE A 180 27.58 -12.14 -15.11
C PHE A 180 27.07 -13.24 -16.04
#